data_AF-A0A8T3KQI1-F1
#
_entry.id   AF-A0A8T3KQI1-F1
#
_cell.length_a   1.000
_cell.length_b   1.000
_cell.length_c   1.000
_cell.angle_alpha   90.00
_cell.angle_beta   90.00
_cell.angle_gamma   90.00
#
_symmetry.space_group_name_H-M   'P 1'
#
loop_
_entity.id
_entity.type
_entity.pdbx_description
1 polymer ?
#
loop_
_entity_poly.entity_id
_entity_poly.type
_entity_poly.pdbx_seq_one_letter_code
_entity_poly.pdbx_strand_id
1 'polypeptide(L)'
;MELWDLYDENRCYLNRTHSREALMVTGEYHIVVEVWTANSRGEILLTLRHPNKKDYPNTWENTGGSALTGESSREAAVRELKEETGIAALESELTLLGTKKEETAFVDIYIVHKDIPVESLTMQEGETVEAQWVSLKRLDEIISEGLLALPVVERLKPIREEFEKHVLMNKRFKAICFDMDGTLIRNTNSVEFLCRLNNRHQEAKEIEEKEDLGELSWIEADHRKAKLLEGLEVSRIKDNFDKYIKVIHNLDMVLRKLRDTGFKVILVTAGLVQVAEEFSAVHPFDKVYGSNYEVIEGKFTGRIIKHLGDKGKLSSVIDFCEFCKISIDEVISIGDSASDLEVFKHSGKSIAINYSKKLVGKADAYIETENLEEILKFIITD
;
A
#
# COMPACT_ATOMS: atom_id res chain seq x y z
N MET A 1 32.45 -1.56 31.82
CA MET A 1 32.98 -2.66 30.99
C MET A 1 31.79 -3.53 30.64
N GLU A 2 31.53 -3.72 29.36
CA GLU A 2 30.41 -4.51 28.87
C GLU A 2 30.71 -6.01 29.10
N LEU A 3 29.77 -6.71 29.74
CA LEU A 3 29.89 -8.13 30.06
C LEU A 3 28.74 -8.90 29.41
N TRP A 4 29.05 -10.06 28.86
CA TRP A 4 28.12 -10.93 28.15
C TRP A 4 28.03 -12.29 28.83
N ASP A 5 26.83 -12.86 28.89
CA ASP A 5 26.67 -14.26 29.30
C ASP A 5 27.12 -15.23 28.20
N LEU A 6 27.78 -16.31 28.61
CA LEU A 6 28.28 -17.34 27.70
C LEU A 6 27.38 -18.57 27.65
N TYR A 7 27.26 -19.13 26.45
CA TYR A 7 26.42 -20.27 26.10
C TYR A 7 27.23 -21.33 25.34
N ASP A 8 26.81 -22.59 25.46
CA ASP A 8 27.34 -23.66 24.62
C ASP A 8 26.69 -23.71 23.23
N GLU A 9 27.09 -24.69 22.42
CA GLU A 9 26.59 -24.88 21.06
C GLU A 9 25.09 -25.18 20.94
N ASN A 10 24.45 -25.59 22.05
CA ASN A 10 23.03 -25.88 22.19
C ASN A 10 22.26 -24.73 22.85
N ARG A 11 22.93 -23.57 23.03
CA ARG A 11 22.37 -22.37 23.66
C ARG A 11 22.02 -22.59 25.15
N CYS A 12 22.72 -23.49 25.83
CA CYS A 12 22.63 -23.66 27.28
C CYS A 12 23.61 -22.72 27.99
N TYR A 13 23.11 -21.99 29.00
CA TYR A 13 23.91 -21.03 29.77
C TYR A 13 25.04 -21.72 30.54
N LEU A 14 26.28 -21.22 30.40
CA LEU A 14 27.49 -21.80 30.98
C LEU A 14 27.81 -21.28 32.39
N ASN A 15 26.97 -20.43 32.98
CA ASN A 15 27.23 -19.74 34.26
C ASN A 15 28.57 -19.00 34.29
N ARG A 16 28.98 -18.45 33.14
CA ARG A 16 30.21 -17.68 32.96
C ARG A 16 29.90 -16.44 32.13
N THR A 17 30.70 -15.40 32.36
CA THR A 17 30.61 -14.13 31.65
C THR A 17 31.91 -13.85 30.89
N HIS A 18 31.80 -13.13 29.78
CA HIS A 18 32.92 -12.69 28.96
C HIS A 18 32.96 -11.17 28.85
N SER A 19 34.14 -10.57 28.80
CA SER A 19 34.30 -9.14 28.55
C SER A 19 34.39 -8.87 27.05
N ARG A 20 33.63 -7.89 26.55
CA ARG A 20 33.65 -7.46 25.14
C ARG A 20 35.06 -7.19 24.59
N GLU A 21 35.97 -6.74 25.44
CA GLU A 21 37.34 -6.37 25.08
C GLU A 21 38.28 -7.57 24.95
N ALA A 22 37.87 -8.75 25.44
CA ALA A 22 38.67 -9.97 25.43
C ALA A 22 38.36 -10.86 24.21
N LEU A 23 39.33 -11.66 23.79
CA LEU A 23 39.15 -12.63 22.69
C LEU A 23 38.23 -13.77 23.12
N MET A 24 37.18 -14.02 22.32
CA MET A 24 36.28 -15.16 22.49
C MET A 24 36.98 -16.49 22.18
N VAL A 25 36.60 -17.54 22.90
CA VAL A 25 37.10 -18.91 22.68
C VAL A 25 36.15 -19.64 21.73
N THR A 26 36.70 -20.39 20.77
CA THR A 26 35.92 -21.23 19.85
C THR A 26 35.08 -22.26 20.62
N GLY A 27 33.78 -22.33 20.31
CA GLY A 27 32.82 -23.22 20.97
C GLY A 27 32.03 -22.58 22.11
N GLU A 28 32.32 -21.32 22.45
CA GLU A 28 31.53 -20.50 23.36
C GLU A 28 30.81 -19.40 22.57
N TYR A 29 29.57 -19.13 22.95
CA TYR A 29 28.68 -18.20 22.24
C TYR A 29 28.13 -17.16 23.19
N HIS A 30 27.90 -15.94 22.71
CA HIS A 30 27.06 -14.96 23.39
C HIS A 30 25.79 -14.69 22.58
N ILE A 31 24.84 -13.95 23.14
CA ILE A 31 23.62 -13.55 22.43
C ILE A 31 23.84 -12.16 21.81
N VAL A 32 23.52 -12.06 20.53
CA VAL A 32 23.39 -10.80 19.79
C VAL A 32 21.95 -10.68 19.34
N VAL A 33 21.45 -9.47 19.29
CA VAL A 33 20.09 -9.17 18.85
C VAL A 33 20.12 -8.22 17.67
N GLU A 34 19.14 -8.39 16.79
CA GLU A 34 18.86 -7.49 15.69
C GLU A 34 17.36 -7.19 15.68
N VAL A 35 16.99 -5.94 15.46
CA VAL A 35 15.59 -5.50 15.44
C VAL A 35 15.31 -4.74 14.15
N TRP A 36 14.51 -5.35 13.29
CA TRP A 36 13.88 -4.66 12.18
C TRP A 36 12.66 -3.88 12.68
N THR A 37 12.58 -2.60 12.37
CA THR A 37 11.38 -1.80 12.65
C THR A 37 10.62 -1.59 11.35
N ALA A 38 9.36 -2.01 11.31
CA ALA A 38 8.46 -1.78 10.20
C ALA A 38 7.33 -0.81 10.59
N ASN A 39 6.72 -0.14 9.62
CA ASN A 39 5.57 0.74 9.84
C ASN A 39 4.32 0.25 9.10
N SER A 40 3.20 0.94 9.31
CA SER A 40 1.92 0.58 8.71
C SER A 40 1.81 0.88 7.20
N ARG A 41 2.85 1.47 6.60
CA ARG A 41 2.97 1.68 5.14
C ARG A 41 3.69 0.52 4.45
N GLY A 42 4.22 -0.44 5.21
CA GLY A 42 5.03 -1.54 4.68
C GLY A 42 6.47 -1.12 4.37
N GLU A 43 6.94 -0.05 5.01
CA GLU A 43 8.34 0.38 4.98
C GLU A 43 9.09 -0.16 6.19
N ILE A 44 10.41 -0.12 6.09
CA ILE A 44 11.34 -0.50 7.17
C ILE A 44 12.26 0.65 7.51
N LEU A 45 12.62 0.77 8.78
CA LEU A 45 13.56 1.77 9.26
C LEU A 45 14.98 1.25 9.04
N LEU A 46 15.80 2.05 8.37
CA LEU A 46 17.24 1.89 8.31
C LEU A 46 17.92 3.06 9.00
N THR A 47 19.02 2.79 9.70
CA THR A 47 19.91 3.80 10.27
C THR A 47 21.27 3.76 9.60
N LEU A 48 21.91 4.91 9.42
CA LEU A 48 23.25 4.99 8.84
C LEU A 48 24.30 4.89 9.93
N ARG A 49 25.25 3.97 9.73
CA ARG A 49 26.40 3.76 10.61
C ARG A 49 27.33 4.96 10.65
N HIS A 50 27.73 5.35 11.85
CA HIS A 50 28.65 6.45 12.07
C HIS A 50 29.98 6.23 11.31
N PRO A 51 30.55 7.26 10.66
CA PRO A 51 31.74 7.14 9.81
C PRO A 51 32.99 6.63 10.56
N ASN A 52 33.02 6.79 11.88
CA ASN A 52 34.13 6.35 12.73
C ASN A 52 34.02 4.89 13.22
N LYS A 53 32.95 4.17 12.86
CA LYS A 53 32.83 2.75 13.17
C LYS A 53 33.99 1.97 12.53
N LYS A 54 34.58 1.05 13.30
CA LYS A 54 35.67 0.18 12.82
C LYS A 54 35.22 -0.70 11.66
N ASP A 55 34.03 -1.28 11.78
CA ASP A 55 33.48 -2.24 10.84
C ASP A 55 32.25 -1.63 10.14
N TYR A 56 32.24 -1.67 8.81
CA TYR A 56 31.16 -1.17 7.95
C TYR A 56 30.74 0.30 8.24
N PRO A 57 31.66 1.28 8.19
CA PRO A 57 31.28 2.69 8.32
C PRO A 57 30.51 3.18 7.07
N ASN A 58 29.59 4.12 7.25
CA ASN A 58 28.76 4.70 6.16
C ASN A 58 27.91 3.67 5.38
N THR A 59 27.49 2.59 6.04
CA THR A 59 26.49 1.66 5.50
C THR A 59 25.22 1.71 6.33
N TRP A 60 24.09 1.39 5.71
CA TRP A 60 22.80 1.25 6.37
C TRP A 60 22.75 -0.04 7.20
N GLU A 61 21.98 -0.01 8.29
CA GLU A 61 21.68 -1.18 9.12
C GLU A 61 20.31 -1.08 9.81
N ASN A 62 19.86 -2.23 10.31
CA ASN A 62 18.85 -2.32 11.35
C ASN A 62 19.52 -2.25 12.74
N THR A 63 18.75 -1.95 13.78
CA THR A 63 19.28 -1.82 15.14
C THR A 63 19.78 -3.15 15.68
N GLY A 64 20.90 -3.17 16.41
CA GLY A 64 21.37 -4.40 17.02
C GLY A 64 22.60 -4.28 17.90
N GLY A 65 22.69 -5.18 18.88
CA GLY A 65 23.79 -5.20 19.84
C GLY A 65 23.86 -6.51 20.62
N SER A 66 24.78 -6.59 21.57
CA SER A 66 24.98 -7.81 22.37
C SER A 66 24.11 -7.75 23.62
N ALA A 67 23.54 -8.88 24.02
CA ALA A 67 22.86 -8.99 25.31
C ALA A 67 23.86 -8.84 26.45
N LEU A 68 23.51 -8.02 27.44
CA LEU A 68 24.33 -7.84 28.65
C LEU A 68 24.12 -9.00 29.62
N THR A 69 25.05 -9.21 30.54
CA THR A 69 24.90 -10.21 31.61
C THR A 69 23.57 -10.03 32.35
N GLY A 70 22.80 -11.11 32.42
CA GLY A 70 21.49 -11.16 33.05
C GLY A 70 20.32 -10.72 32.17
N GLU A 71 20.56 -10.18 30.97
CA GLU A 71 19.50 -9.90 30.00
C GLU A 71 19.09 -11.16 29.24
N SER A 72 17.78 -11.31 29.05
CA SER A 72 17.25 -12.12 27.97
C SER A 72 17.47 -11.43 26.61
N SER A 73 17.38 -12.22 25.55
CA SER A 73 17.43 -11.71 24.17
C SER A 73 16.36 -10.64 23.89
N ARG A 74 15.16 -10.75 24.48
CA ARG A 74 14.09 -9.74 24.28
C ARG A 74 14.37 -8.44 25.01
N GLU A 75 14.90 -8.51 26.23
CA GLU A 75 15.29 -7.33 27.01
C GLU A 75 16.40 -6.57 26.28
N ALA A 76 17.42 -7.28 25.80
CA ALA A 76 18.48 -6.71 24.98
C ALA A 76 17.91 -6.04 23.71
N ALA A 77 17.02 -6.71 22.97
CA ALA A 77 16.41 -6.15 21.77
C ALA A 77 15.64 -4.85 22.04
N VAL A 78 14.86 -4.78 23.13
CA VAL A 78 14.15 -3.55 23.54
C VAL A 78 15.13 -2.45 23.93
N ARG A 79 16.20 -2.78 24.66
CA ARG A 79 17.22 -1.82 25.08
C ARG A 79 17.96 -1.23 23.87
N GLU A 80 18.52 -2.07 23.00
CA GLU A 80 19.26 -1.63 21.81
C GLU A 80 18.38 -0.75 20.91
N LEU A 81 17.12 -1.15 20.69
CA LEU A 81 16.16 -0.36 19.93
C LEU A 81 16.00 1.06 20.51
N LYS A 82 15.88 1.16 21.83
CA LYS A 82 15.73 2.44 22.52
C LYS A 82 17.03 3.26 22.52
N GLU A 83 18.17 2.62 22.71
CA GLU A 83 19.48 3.29 22.78
C GLU A 83 19.87 3.88 21.42
N GLU A 84 19.76 3.11 20.33
CA GLU A 84 20.21 3.53 19.01
C GLU A 84 19.25 4.48 18.28
N THR A 85 17.94 4.37 18.55
CA THR A 85 16.90 5.08 17.79
C THR A 85 15.96 5.93 18.63
N GLY A 86 15.95 5.74 19.95
CA GLY A 86 14.98 6.35 20.86
C GLY A 86 13.60 5.66 20.87
N ILE A 87 13.39 4.61 20.07
CA ILE A 87 12.10 3.93 19.96
C ILE A 87 11.83 3.09 21.22
N ALA A 88 10.75 3.39 21.92
CA ALA A 88 10.27 2.58 23.03
C ALA A 88 9.39 1.41 22.54
N ALA A 89 9.68 0.21 23.03
CA ALA A 89 8.89 -0.99 22.78
C ALA A 89 8.73 -1.83 24.07
N LEU A 90 7.67 -2.63 24.12
CA LEU A 90 7.51 -3.71 25.08
C LEU A 90 8.04 -5.01 24.47
N GLU A 91 8.55 -5.91 25.30
CA GLU A 91 9.02 -7.23 24.84
C GLU A 91 7.93 -8.04 24.09
N SER A 92 6.67 -7.85 24.45
CA SER A 92 5.52 -8.49 23.82
C SER A 92 5.22 -7.97 22.41
N GLU A 93 5.75 -6.81 22.03
CA GLU A 93 5.64 -6.25 20.68
C GLU A 93 6.66 -6.86 19.72
N LEU A 94 7.71 -7.53 20.23
CA LEU A 94 8.74 -8.15 19.41
C LEU A 94 8.27 -9.52 18.88
N THR A 95 8.40 -9.73 17.58
CA THR A 95 8.23 -11.05 16.96
C THR A 95 9.60 -11.59 16.54
N LEU A 96 9.96 -12.79 17.01
CA LEU A 96 11.20 -13.46 16.62
C LEU A 96 11.02 -14.04 15.21
N LEU A 97 11.83 -13.57 14.25
CA LEU A 97 11.83 -14.08 12.88
C LEU A 97 12.74 -15.31 12.72
N GLY A 98 13.82 -15.37 13.49
CA GLY A 98 14.72 -16.51 13.49
C GLY A 98 15.98 -16.26 14.31
N THR A 99 16.81 -17.29 14.43
CA THR A 99 18.12 -17.22 15.07
C THR A 99 19.18 -17.71 14.09
N LYS A 100 20.22 -16.91 13.86
CA LYS A 100 21.40 -17.31 13.10
C LYS A 100 22.54 -17.65 14.05
N LYS A 101 23.13 -18.83 13.91
CA LYS A 101 24.36 -19.21 14.61
C LYS A 101 25.57 -18.72 13.79
N GLU A 102 26.42 -17.93 14.43
CA GLU A 102 27.70 -17.45 13.89
C GLU A 102 28.86 -18.13 14.64
N GLU A 103 30.10 -17.72 14.37
CA GLU A 103 31.29 -18.35 14.96
C GLU A 103 31.31 -18.27 16.49
N THR A 104 30.89 -17.13 17.04
CA THR A 104 30.96 -16.81 18.49
C THR A 104 29.65 -16.24 19.04
N ALA A 105 28.56 -16.27 18.26
CA ALA A 105 27.28 -15.69 18.66
C ALA A 105 26.07 -16.49 18.18
N PHE A 106 24.99 -16.41 18.94
CA PHE A 106 23.63 -16.62 18.45
C PHE A 106 23.00 -15.26 18.21
N VAL A 107 22.64 -14.98 16.96
CA VAL A 107 22.00 -13.73 16.56
C VAL A 107 20.50 -13.97 16.47
N ASP A 108 19.73 -13.45 17.42
CA ASP A 108 18.28 -13.44 17.36
C ASP A 108 17.80 -12.23 16.57
N ILE A 109 16.97 -12.48 15.56
CA ILE A 109 16.47 -11.44 14.67
C ILE A 109 14.99 -11.24 14.94
N TYR A 110 14.65 -10.06 15.43
CA TYR A 110 13.30 -9.63 15.75
C TYR A 110 12.75 -8.64 14.73
N ILE A 111 11.42 -8.53 14.70
CA ILE A 111 10.71 -7.42 14.07
C ILE A 111 9.75 -6.78 15.07
N VAL A 112 9.59 -5.46 14.96
CA VAL A 112 8.59 -4.66 15.68
C VAL A 112 7.87 -3.73 14.72
N HIS A 113 6.62 -3.40 15.01
CA HIS A 113 5.82 -2.45 14.23
C HIS A 113 5.60 -1.14 14.96
N LYS A 114 6.02 -0.03 14.36
CA LYS A 114 5.91 1.32 14.91
C LYS A 114 5.65 2.35 13.81
N ASP A 115 4.60 3.14 13.95
CA ASP A 115 4.36 4.33 13.12
C ASP A 115 4.94 5.56 13.83
N ILE A 116 6.21 5.88 13.52
CA ILE A 116 6.96 6.97 14.16
C ILE A 116 7.56 7.87 13.07
N PRO A 117 7.38 9.21 13.15
CA PRO A 117 8.07 10.15 12.26
C PRO A 117 9.58 10.06 12.44
N VAL A 118 10.36 10.05 11.35
CA VAL A 118 11.83 9.97 11.39
C VAL A 118 12.42 11.11 12.21
N GLU A 119 11.80 12.28 12.18
CA GLU A 119 12.25 13.49 12.88
C GLU A 119 12.14 13.38 14.41
N SER A 120 11.41 12.38 14.91
CA SER A 120 11.29 12.10 16.35
C SER A 120 12.32 11.10 16.88
N LEU A 121 13.09 10.47 15.98
CA LEU A 121 14.13 9.52 16.35
C LEU A 121 15.33 10.25 16.95
N THR A 122 15.97 9.62 17.92
CA THR A 122 17.20 10.13 18.53
C THR A 122 18.32 9.15 18.22
N MET A 123 19.27 9.57 17.39
CA MET A 123 20.42 8.75 17.02
C MET A 123 21.43 8.69 18.16
N GLN A 124 22.03 7.53 18.38
CA GLN A 124 23.05 7.35 19.39
C GLN A 124 24.38 7.93 18.94
N GLU A 125 24.94 8.81 19.76
CA GLU A 125 26.22 9.48 19.47
C GLU A 125 27.35 8.46 19.27
N GLY A 126 28.03 8.56 18.13
CA GLY A 126 29.15 7.66 17.76
C GLY A 126 28.73 6.32 17.16
N GLU A 127 27.43 6.01 17.13
CA GLU A 127 26.89 4.74 16.67
C GLU A 127 26.14 4.91 15.34
N THR A 128 25.13 5.77 15.31
CA THR A 128 24.28 6.07 14.15
C THR A 128 24.21 7.59 13.91
N VAL A 129 23.97 8.01 12.66
CA VAL A 129 23.99 9.45 12.29
C VAL A 129 22.75 9.95 11.58
N GLU A 130 22.00 9.08 10.91
CA GLU A 130 20.75 9.41 10.24
C GLU A 130 19.85 8.17 10.16
N ALA A 131 18.57 8.38 9.86
CA ALA A 131 17.59 7.32 9.69
C ALA A 131 16.65 7.63 8.52
N GLN A 132 16.15 6.60 7.87
CA GLN A 132 15.14 6.71 6.82
C GLN A 132 14.20 5.50 6.82
N TRP A 133 12.96 5.75 6.45
CA TRP A 133 12.03 4.69 6.06
C TRP A 133 12.28 4.33 4.60
N VAL A 134 12.35 3.04 4.28
CA VAL A 134 12.50 2.57 2.90
C VAL A 134 11.50 1.47 2.59
N SER A 135 11.02 1.41 1.36
CA SER A 135 10.24 0.28 0.86
C SER A 135 11.09 -1.00 0.76
N LEU A 136 10.46 -2.19 0.72
CA LEU A 136 11.15 -3.45 0.45
C LEU A 136 11.94 -3.42 -0.87
N LYS A 137 11.39 -2.76 -1.89
CA LYS A 137 12.08 -2.56 -3.17
C LYS A 137 13.34 -1.72 -3.00
N ARG A 138 13.24 -0.60 -2.26
CA ARG A 138 14.42 0.26 -2.02
C ARG A 138 15.45 -0.47 -1.15
N LEU A 139 15.04 -1.32 -0.21
CA LEU A 139 15.96 -2.22 0.50
C LEU A 139 16.74 -3.11 -0.49
N ASP A 140 16.07 -3.71 -1.47
CA ASP A 140 16.75 -4.55 -2.49
C ASP A 140 17.76 -3.75 -3.32
N GLU A 141 17.41 -2.52 -3.70
CA GLU A 141 18.32 -1.62 -4.37
C GLU A 141 19.55 -1.31 -3.49
N ILE A 142 19.35 -0.95 -2.22
CA ILE A 142 20.43 -0.69 -1.24
C ILE A 142 21.34 -1.92 -1.07
N ILE A 143 20.77 -3.14 -1.00
CA ILE A 143 21.52 -4.39 -0.93
C ILE A 143 22.35 -4.58 -2.21
N SER A 144 21.76 -4.35 -3.38
CA SER A 144 22.44 -4.51 -4.67
C SER A 144 23.54 -3.48 -4.91
N GLU A 145 23.38 -2.27 -4.37
CA GLU A 145 24.36 -1.18 -4.38
C GLU A 145 25.50 -1.41 -3.37
N GLY A 146 25.39 -2.43 -2.51
CA GLY A 146 26.37 -2.73 -1.46
C GLY A 146 26.35 -1.72 -0.30
N LEU A 147 25.23 -1.01 -0.12
CA LEU A 147 25.08 0.04 0.87
C LEU A 147 24.52 -0.45 2.21
N LEU A 148 24.03 -1.69 2.30
CA LEU A 148 23.64 -2.33 3.57
C LEU A 148 24.84 -3.07 4.17
N ALA A 149 25.04 -2.98 5.49
CA ALA A 149 26.13 -3.68 6.18
C ALA A 149 26.07 -5.20 5.87
N LEU A 150 27.21 -5.78 5.49
CA LEU A 150 27.27 -7.18 5.02
C LEU A 150 26.71 -8.20 6.03
N PRO A 151 26.96 -8.08 7.36
CA PRO A 151 26.39 -9.00 8.33
C PRO A 151 24.86 -8.99 8.32
N VAL A 152 24.25 -7.79 8.18
CA VAL A 152 22.80 -7.62 8.10
C VAL A 152 22.24 -8.31 6.85
N VAL A 153 22.91 -8.16 5.69
CA VAL A 153 22.53 -8.88 4.46
C VAL A 153 22.56 -10.39 4.67
N GLU A 154 23.65 -10.91 5.25
CA GLU A 154 23.84 -12.34 5.47
C GLU A 154 22.85 -12.91 6.51
N ARG A 155 22.43 -12.10 7.48
CA ARG A 155 21.43 -12.46 8.50
C ARG A 155 20.01 -12.41 7.97
N LEU A 156 19.71 -11.48 7.06
CA LEU A 156 18.40 -11.36 6.39
C LEU A 156 18.12 -12.50 5.41
N LYS A 157 19.11 -12.95 4.63
CA LYS A 157 18.97 -14.01 3.61
C LYS A 157 18.14 -15.23 4.05
N PRO A 158 18.45 -15.91 5.17
CA PRO A 158 17.71 -17.11 5.58
C PRO A 158 16.28 -16.83 6.08
N ILE A 159 15.97 -15.58 6.46
CA ILE A 159 14.66 -15.20 7.03
C ILE A 159 13.85 -14.31 6.08
N ARG A 160 14.31 -14.07 4.84
CA ARG A 160 13.79 -13.02 3.96
C ARG A 160 12.28 -13.13 3.72
N GLU A 161 11.78 -14.33 3.46
CA GLU A 161 10.34 -14.56 3.21
C GLU A 161 9.49 -14.23 4.44
N GLU A 162 9.90 -14.69 5.64
CA GLU A 162 9.16 -14.43 6.87
C GLU A 162 9.26 -12.95 7.29
N PHE A 163 10.40 -12.31 7.03
CA PHE A 163 10.59 -10.88 7.21
C PHE A 163 9.62 -10.07 6.34
N GLU A 164 9.58 -10.29 5.03
CA GLU A 164 8.69 -9.56 4.11
C GLU A 164 7.22 -9.76 4.50
N LYS A 165 6.86 -10.99 4.84
CA LYS A 165 5.52 -11.31 5.34
C LYS A 165 5.15 -10.47 6.55
N HIS A 166 6.04 -10.32 7.53
CA HIS A 166 5.76 -9.49 8.71
C HIS A 166 5.75 -7.99 8.42
N VAL A 167 6.63 -7.50 7.54
CA VAL A 167 6.61 -6.09 7.09
C VAL A 167 5.25 -5.76 6.47
N LEU A 168 4.70 -6.66 5.66
CA LEU A 168 3.44 -6.46 4.95
C LEU A 168 2.20 -6.82 5.79
N MET A 169 2.31 -7.68 6.82
CA MET A 169 1.18 -8.17 7.62
C MET A 169 0.43 -7.05 8.34
N ASN A 170 1.15 -6.06 8.85
CA ASN A 170 0.58 -4.93 9.60
C ASN A 170 0.46 -3.66 8.74
N LYS A 171 0.50 -3.81 7.42
CA LYS A 171 0.20 -2.71 6.52
C LYS A 171 -1.25 -2.27 6.73
N ARG A 172 -1.44 -1.01 7.13
CA ARG A 172 -2.74 -0.42 7.44
C ARG A 172 -3.69 -0.50 6.26
N PHE A 173 -3.19 -0.23 5.06
CA PHE A 173 -3.99 -0.23 3.85
C PHE A 173 -3.59 -1.40 2.95
N LYS A 174 -4.61 -2.15 2.50
CA LYS A 174 -4.46 -3.38 1.71
C LYS A 174 -5.08 -3.30 0.33
N ALA A 175 -6.01 -2.36 0.10
CA ALA A 175 -6.61 -2.16 -1.21
C ALA A 175 -6.79 -0.69 -1.58
N ILE A 176 -6.80 -0.43 -2.88
CA ILE A 176 -7.08 0.87 -3.47
C ILE A 176 -8.33 0.74 -4.35
N CYS A 177 -9.34 1.56 -4.08
CA CYS A 177 -10.56 1.67 -4.86
C CYS A 177 -10.52 2.91 -5.72
N PHE A 178 -10.60 2.73 -7.03
CA PHE A 178 -10.71 3.81 -8.00
C PHE A 178 -12.14 3.93 -8.52
N ASP A 179 -12.67 5.15 -8.56
CA ASP A 179 -13.72 5.50 -9.49
C ASP A 179 -13.17 5.54 -10.94
N MET A 180 -14.06 5.49 -11.94
CA MET A 180 -13.69 5.55 -13.35
C MET A 180 -13.94 6.93 -13.97
N ASP A 181 -15.20 7.40 -13.97
CA ASP A 181 -15.68 8.52 -14.75
C ASP A 181 -15.32 9.86 -14.08
N GLY A 182 -14.47 10.68 -14.70
CA GLY A 182 -13.95 11.91 -14.09
C GLY A 182 -12.67 11.68 -13.26
N THR A 183 -12.44 10.44 -12.85
CA THR A 183 -11.25 10.00 -12.10
C THR A 183 -10.15 9.46 -13.02
N LEU A 184 -10.37 8.29 -13.65
CA LEU A 184 -9.39 7.61 -14.51
C LEU A 184 -9.58 7.94 -15.99
N ILE A 185 -10.83 8.17 -16.40
CA ILE A 185 -11.16 8.61 -17.75
C ILE A 185 -11.61 10.07 -17.73
N ARG A 186 -11.22 10.81 -18.77
CA ARG A 186 -11.36 12.27 -18.87
C ARG A 186 -12.01 12.66 -20.19
N ASN A 187 -12.46 13.92 -20.26
CA ASN A 187 -13.13 14.58 -21.40
C ASN A 187 -14.53 14.05 -21.78
N THR A 188 -14.98 12.95 -21.20
CA THR A 188 -16.33 12.40 -21.32
C THR A 188 -16.58 11.44 -20.15
N ASN A 189 -17.79 10.90 -20.04
CA ASN A 189 -18.12 9.80 -19.12
C ASN A 189 -18.59 8.56 -19.91
N SER A 190 -18.60 7.41 -19.25
CA SER A 190 -18.93 6.11 -19.84
C SER A 190 -20.28 6.09 -20.55
N VAL A 191 -21.31 6.75 -20.01
CA VAL A 191 -22.65 6.80 -20.61
C VAL A 191 -22.66 7.71 -21.85
N GLU A 192 -22.12 8.92 -21.75
CA GLU A 192 -22.06 9.89 -22.86
C GLU A 192 -21.27 9.33 -24.04
N PHE A 193 -20.16 8.63 -23.76
CA PHE A 193 -19.37 7.91 -24.76
C PHE A 193 -20.24 6.95 -25.59
N LEU A 194 -21.04 6.10 -24.94
CA LEU A 194 -21.91 5.16 -25.66
C LEU A 194 -23.05 5.85 -26.40
N CYS A 195 -23.66 6.87 -25.81
CA CYS A 195 -24.67 7.68 -26.50
C CYS A 195 -24.08 8.30 -27.77
N ARG A 196 -22.82 8.74 -27.74
CA ARG A 196 -22.11 9.25 -28.92
C ARG A 196 -21.87 8.17 -29.96
N LEU A 197 -21.45 6.95 -29.57
CA LEU A 197 -21.31 5.84 -30.50
C LEU A 197 -22.64 5.50 -31.20
N ASN A 198 -23.77 5.66 -30.50
CA ASN A 198 -25.09 5.47 -31.07
C ASN A 198 -25.67 6.73 -31.77
N ASN A 199 -24.89 7.80 -31.94
CA ASN A 199 -25.30 9.08 -32.52
C ASN A 199 -26.43 9.81 -31.76
N ARG A 200 -26.59 9.54 -30.46
CA ARG A 200 -27.61 10.12 -29.56
C ARG A 200 -27.02 11.08 -28.51
N HIS A 201 -25.80 11.57 -28.72
CA HIS A 201 -25.11 12.44 -27.75
C HIS A 201 -25.87 13.74 -27.43
N GLN A 202 -26.56 14.32 -28.41
CA GLN A 202 -27.33 15.55 -28.17
C GLN A 202 -28.52 15.30 -27.24
N GLU A 203 -29.23 14.18 -27.42
CA GLU A 203 -30.34 13.78 -26.54
C GLU A 203 -29.86 13.41 -25.14
N ALA A 204 -28.67 12.82 -25.02
CA ALA A 204 -28.05 12.55 -23.72
C ALA A 204 -27.78 13.85 -22.95
N LYS A 205 -27.29 14.89 -23.63
CA LYS A 205 -27.08 16.22 -23.04
C LYS A 205 -28.38 16.87 -22.58
N GLU A 206 -29.45 16.77 -23.36
CA GLU A 206 -30.77 17.28 -22.94
C GLU A 206 -31.32 16.57 -21.70
N ILE A 207 -30.97 15.29 -21.49
CA ILE A 207 -31.33 14.56 -20.27
C ILE A 207 -30.48 15.04 -19.08
N GLU A 208 -29.17 15.24 -19.29
CA GLU A 208 -28.24 15.73 -18.27
C GLU A 208 -28.58 17.16 -17.83
N GLU A 209 -28.95 18.06 -18.75
CA GLU A 209 -29.41 19.41 -18.42
C GLU A 209 -30.65 19.38 -17.52
N LYS A 210 -31.58 18.44 -17.74
CA LYS A 210 -32.76 18.26 -16.89
C LYS A 210 -32.41 17.67 -15.53
N GLU A 211 -31.40 16.81 -15.46
CA GLU A 211 -30.84 16.30 -14.20
C GLU A 211 -30.21 17.44 -13.38
N ASP A 212 -29.39 18.28 -14.01
CA ASP A 212 -28.74 19.43 -13.39
C ASP A 212 -29.75 20.49 -12.88
N LEU A 213 -30.83 20.70 -13.62
CA LEU A 213 -31.96 21.55 -13.21
C LEU A 213 -32.82 20.92 -12.09
N GLY A 214 -32.58 19.65 -11.74
CA GLY A 214 -33.35 18.91 -10.76
C GLY A 214 -34.74 18.47 -11.24
N GLU A 215 -35.01 18.55 -12.54
CA GLU A 215 -36.24 18.04 -13.17
C GLU A 215 -36.26 16.51 -13.26
N LEU A 216 -35.07 15.89 -13.27
CA LEU A 216 -34.87 14.45 -13.20
C LEU A 216 -33.97 14.10 -12.03
N SER A 217 -34.30 13.01 -11.33
CA SER A 217 -33.31 12.37 -10.47
C SER A 217 -32.22 11.72 -11.31
N TRP A 218 -31.03 11.54 -10.75
CA TRP A 218 -29.92 10.79 -11.35
C TRP A 218 -30.38 9.43 -11.91
N ILE A 219 -31.15 8.68 -11.12
CA ILE A 219 -31.60 7.33 -11.49
C ILE A 219 -32.53 7.39 -12.71
N GLU A 220 -33.45 8.35 -12.73
CA GLU A 220 -34.34 8.55 -13.88
C GLU A 220 -33.58 9.01 -15.13
N ALA A 221 -32.62 9.92 -14.96
CA ALA A 221 -31.75 10.39 -16.03
C ALA A 221 -30.94 9.22 -16.62
N ASP A 222 -30.38 8.35 -15.79
CA ASP A 222 -29.60 7.21 -16.23
C ASP A 222 -30.45 6.17 -16.97
N HIS A 223 -31.64 5.84 -16.46
CA HIS A 223 -32.58 4.99 -17.20
C HIS A 223 -33.04 5.58 -18.53
N ARG A 224 -33.13 6.92 -18.66
CA ARG A 224 -33.43 7.56 -19.95
C ARG A 224 -32.24 7.50 -20.90
N LYS A 225 -31.02 7.73 -20.41
CA LYS A 225 -29.79 7.60 -21.19
C LYS A 225 -29.58 6.15 -21.65
N ALA A 226 -29.91 5.16 -20.81
CA ALA A 226 -29.87 3.75 -21.17
C ALA A 226 -30.69 3.45 -22.43
N LYS A 227 -31.91 4.00 -22.56
CA LYS A 227 -32.75 3.82 -23.75
C LYS A 227 -32.08 4.33 -25.03
N LEU A 228 -31.25 5.36 -24.94
CA LEU A 228 -30.50 5.88 -26.09
C LEU A 228 -29.45 4.89 -26.60
N LEU A 229 -29.13 3.84 -25.85
CA LEU A 229 -28.16 2.81 -26.22
C LEU A 229 -28.80 1.64 -26.96
N GLU A 230 -30.14 1.57 -27.05
CA GLU A 230 -30.84 0.45 -27.69
C GLU A 230 -30.29 0.18 -29.11
N GLY A 231 -29.95 -1.09 -29.36
CA GLY A 231 -29.40 -1.57 -30.63
C GLY A 231 -27.89 -1.36 -30.81
N LEU A 232 -27.21 -0.62 -29.91
CA LEU A 232 -25.76 -0.44 -29.97
C LEU A 232 -25.04 -1.78 -29.68
N GLU A 233 -24.11 -2.15 -30.54
CA GLU A 233 -23.27 -3.35 -30.35
C GLU A 233 -22.17 -3.11 -29.30
N VAL A 234 -22.03 -4.04 -28.36
CA VAL A 234 -21.03 -3.96 -27.27
C VAL A 234 -19.60 -3.97 -27.81
N SER A 235 -19.33 -4.67 -28.91
CA SER A 235 -18.01 -4.68 -29.57
C SER A 235 -17.53 -3.29 -29.95
N ARG A 236 -18.45 -2.34 -30.20
CA ARG A 236 -18.09 -0.96 -30.58
C ARG A 236 -17.40 -0.20 -29.45
N ILE A 237 -17.54 -0.64 -28.19
CA ILE A 237 -16.84 -0.07 -27.04
C ILE A 237 -15.35 -0.16 -27.28
N LYS A 238 -14.84 -1.39 -27.44
CA LYS A 238 -13.42 -1.68 -27.68
C LYS A 238 -12.89 -0.97 -28.92
N ASP A 239 -13.63 -1.04 -30.03
CA ASP A 239 -13.20 -0.48 -31.32
C ASP A 239 -13.06 1.05 -31.32
N ASN A 240 -13.68 1.74 -30.36
CA ASN A 240 -13.74 3.20 -30.33
C ASN A 240 -13.26 3.82 -29.02
N PHE A 241 -12.80 3.03 -28.04
CA PHE A 241 -12.43 3.53 -26.71
C PHE A 241 -11.38 4.65 -26.82
N ASP A 242 -10.23 4.36 -27.40
CA ASP A 242 -9.10 5.29 -27.53
C ASP A 242 -9.40 6.50 -28.43
N LYS A 243 -10.46 6.44 -29.25
CA LYS A 243 -10.86 7.54 -30.13
C LYS A 243 -11.58 8.65 -29.38
N TYR A 244 -12.29 8.32 -28.30
CA TYR A 244 -13.18 9.26 -27.61
C TYR A 244 -12.86 9.44 -26.14
N ILE A 245 -12.23 8.45 -25.51
CA ILE A 245 -11.89 8.48 -24.10
C ILE A 245 -10.41 8.81 -23.94
N LYS A 246 -10.12 9.82 -23.12
CA LYS A 246 -8.75 10.12 -22.67
C LYS A 246 -8.53 9.47 -21.32
N VAL A 247 -7.57 8.57 -21.21
CA VAL A 247 -7.14 7.99 -19.93
C VAL A 247 -6.15 8.93 -19.24
N ILE A 248 -6.22 9.05 -17.92
CA ILE A 248 -5.25 9.81 -17.12
C ILE A 248 -3.84 9.24 -17.32
N HIS A 249 -2.82 10.12 -17.36
CA HIS A 249 -1.46 9.68 -17.67
C HIS A 249 -0.91 8.76 -16.56
N ASN A 250 -0.05 7.82 -16.96
CA ASN A 250 0.65 6.85 -16.11
C ASN A 250 -0.21 5.84 -15.33
N LEU A 251 -1.48 5.65 -15.69
CA LEU A 251 -2.38 4.68 -15.03
C LEU A 251 -1.74 3.30 -14.84
N ASP A 252 -1.28 2.68 -15.93
CA ASP A 252 -0.72 1.32 -15.91
C ASP A 252 0.52 1.18 -15.01
N MET A 253 1.38 2.19 -15.03
CA MET A 253 2.57 2.21 -14.18
C MET A 253 2.17 2.31 -12.71
N VAL A 254 1.20 3.17 -12.38
CA VAL A 254 0.68 3.32 -11.01
C VAL A 254 0.02 2.02 -10.53
N LEU A 255 -0.85 1.40 -11.33
CA LEU A 255 -1.50 0.15 -10.95
C LEU A 255 -0.49 -0.97 -10.71
N ARG A 256 0.55 -1.08 -11.55
CA ARG A 256 1.65 -2.03 -11.31
C ARG A 256 2.41 -1.72 -10.03
N LYS A 257 2.84 -0.47 -9.81
CA LYS A 257 3.56 -0.07 -8.59
C LYS A 257 2.75 -0.36 -7.32
N LEU A 258 1.45 -0.07 -7.32
CA LEU A 258 0.55 -0.39 -6.21
C LEU A 258 0.49 -1.91 -5.94
N ARG A 259 0.34 -2.71 -6.99
CA ARG A 259 0.30 -4.18 -6.89
C ARG A 259 1.62 -4.78 -6.42
N ASP A 260 2.75 -4.26 -6.91
CA ASP A 260 4.09 -4.69 -6.48
C ASP A 260 4.34 -4.36 -5.00
N THR A 261 3.67 -3.32 -4.47
CA THR A 261 3.67 -2.97 -3.04
C THR A 261 2.64 -3.80 -2.24
N GLY A 262 2.02 -4.82 -2.86
CA GLY A 262 1.07 -5.72 -2.24
C GLY A 262 -0.36 -5.19 -2.13
N PHE A 263 -0.70 -4.04 -2.73
CA PHE A 263 -2.10 -3.58 -2.77
C PHE A 263 -2.92 -4.42 -3.75
N LYS A 264 -4.17 -4.67 -3.39
CA LYS A 264 -5.21 -4.98 -4.37
C LYS A 264 -5.77 -3.71 -4.98
N VAL A 265 -6.08 -3.71 -6.26
CA VAL A 265 -6.62 -2.54 -6.97
C VAL A 265 -7.97 -2.87 -7.60
N ILE A 266 -8.99 -2.09 -7.23
CA ILE A 266 -10.37 -2.28 -7.70
C ILE A 266 -10.89 -1.05 -8.42
N LEU A 267 -11.75 -1.29 -9.40
CA LEU A 267 -12.46 -0.26 -10.13
C LEU A 267 -13.95 -0.33 -9.80
N VAL A 268 -14.54 0.78 -9.39
CA VAL A 268 -15.96 0.87 -9.04
C VAL A 268 -16.55 2.12 -9.70
N THR A 269 -17.33 1.94 -10.77
CA THR A 269 -18.03 3.05 -11.44
C THR A 269 -19.52 3.03 -11.09
N ALA A 270 -20.19 4.19 -11.08
CA ALA A 270 -21.65 4.24 -11.07
C ALA A 270 -22.26 3.95 -12.45
N GLY A 271 -21.48 4.13 -13.53
CA GLY A 271 -21.84 3.89 -14.91
C GLY A 271 -21.79 2.42 -15.31
N LEU A 272 -21.62 2.14 -16.60
CA LEU A 272 -21.77 0.80 -17.16
C LEU A 272 -20.61 -0.13 -16.80
N VAL A 273 -20.94 -1.31 -16.26
CA VAL A 273 -19.94 -2.37 -16.02
C VAL A 273 -19.28 -2.83 -17.31
N GLN A 274 -20.00 -2.84 -18.45
CA GLN A 274 -19.44 -3.23 -19.75
C GLN A 274 -18.28 -2.34 -20.20
N VAL A 275 -18.33 -1.03 -19.90
CA VAL A 275 -17.23 -0.12 -20.21
C VAL A 275 -16.07 -0.34 -19.25
N ALA A 276 -16.36 -0.55 -17.97
CA ALA A 276 -15.34 -0.87 -16.96
C ALA A 276 -14.62 -2.20 -17.23
N GLU A 277 -15.33 -3.21 -17.76
CA GLU A 277 -14.75 -4.50 -18.16
C GLU A 277 -13.79 -4.35 -19.34
N GLU A 278 -14.17 -3.61 -20.39
CA GLU A 278 -13.26 -3.33 -21.51
C GLU A 278 -12.05 -2.50 -21.06
N PHE A 279 -12.25 -1.54 -20.16
CA PHE A 279 -11.18 -0.75 -19.58
C PHE A 279 -10.22 -1.62 -18.75
N SER A 280 -10.74 -2.56 -17.95
CA SER A 280 -9.93 -3.50 -17.16
C SER A 280 -9.35 -4.65 -17.98
N ALA A 281 -9.78 -4.88 -19.22
CA ALA A 281 -9.14 -5.85 -20.10
C ALA A 281 -7.74 -5.39 -20.53
N VAL A 282 -7.48 -4.08 -20.51
CA VAL A 282 -6.18 -3.48 -20.86
C VAL A 282 -5.42 -2.92 -19.65
N HIS A 283 -6.11 -2.60 -18.56
CA HIS A 283 -5.52 -2.09 -17.31
C HIS A 283 -5.62 -3.11 -16.17
N PRO A 284 -4.55 -3.33 -15.37
CA PRO A 284 -4.43 -4.51 -14.50
C PRO A 284 -5.19 -4.43 -13.16
N PHE A 285 -6.51 -4.26 -13.20
CA PHE A 285 -7.39 -4.34 -12.01
C PHE A 285 -7.63 -5.77 -11.53
N ASP A 286 -7.75 -5.96 -10.20
CA ASP A 286 -8.08 -7.25 -9.60
C ASP A 286 -9.59 -7.55 -9.71
N LYS A 287 -10.43 -6.50 -9.70
CA LYS A 287 -11.89 -6.62 -9.85
C LYS A 287 -12.52 -5.32 -10.32
N VAL A 288 -13.63 -5.44 -11.06
CA VAL A 288 -14.44 -4.32 -11.53
C VAL A 288 -15.89 -4.44 -11.07
N TYR A 289 -16.53 -3.30 -10.82
CA TYR A 289 -17.94 -3.18 -10.52
C TYR A 289 -18.55 -2.00 -11.25
N GLY A 290 -19.80 -2.14 -11.66
CA GLY A 290 -20.58 -1.11 -12.33
C GLY A 290 -22.07 -1.46 -12.38
N SER A 291 -22.88 -0.52 -12.85
CA SER A 291 -24.28 -0.78 -13.17
C SER A 291 -24.36 -1.71 -14.38
N ASN A 292 -25.19 -2.75 -14.29
CA ASN A 292 -25.32 -3.76 -15.34
C ASN A 292 -26.47 -3.41 -16.30
N TYR A 293 -26.12 -3.04 -17.52
CA TYR A 293 -27.08 -2.76 -18.59
C TYR A 293 -27.33 -4.05 -19.37
N GLU A 294 -28.59 -4.29 -19.74
CA GLU A 294 -28.95 -5.54 -20.39
C GLU A 294 -28.42 -5.59 -21.82
N VAL A 295 -27.72 -6.68 -22.12
CA VAL A 295 -27.19 -7.00 -23.43
C VAL A 295 -27.78 -8.34 -23.87
N ILE A 296 -28.40 -8.37 -25.05
CA ILE A 296 -28.92 -9.58 -25.68
C ILE A 296 -28.29 -9.67 -27.07
N GLU A 297 -27.75 -10.85 -27.41
CA GLU A 297 -27.08 -11.09 -28.71
C GLU A 297 -26.02 -10.03 -29.04
N GLY A 298 -25.26 -9.59 -28.02
CA GLY A 298 -24.20 -8.60 -28.17
C GLY A 298 -24.67 -7.15 -28.35
N LYS A 299 -25.97 -6.86 -28.18
CA LYS A 299 -26.54 -5.52 -28.32
C LYS A 299 -27.23 -5.05 -27.05
N PHE A 300 -27.09 -3.77 -26.73
CA PHE A 300 -27.82 -3.15 -25.62
C PHE A 300 -29.32 -3.11 -25.92
N THR A 301 -30.14 -3.47 -24.94
CA THR A 301 -31.61 -3.41 -25.05
C THR A 301 -32.20 -2.07 -24.59
N GLY A 302 -31.35 -1.22 -24.00
CA GLY A 302 -31.77 0.04 -23.39
C GLY A 302 -32.35 -0.09 -21.97
N ARG A 303 -32.26 -1.27 -21.35
CA ARG A 303 -32.66 -1.51 -19.95
C ARG A 303 -31.46 -1.67 -19.02
N ILE A 304 -31.63 -1.30 -17.75
CA ILE A 304 -30.65 -1.53 -16.69
C ILE A 304 -31.17 -2.67 -15.81
N ILE A 305 -30.40 -3.77 -15.71
CA ILE A 305 -30.74 -4.95 -14.89
C ILE A 305 -30.45 -4.67 -13.42
N LYS A 306 -29.28 -4.07 -13.14
CA LYS A 306 -28.83 -3.73 -11.80
C LYS A 306 -28.21 -2.35 -11.82
N HIS A 307 -28.91 -1.37 -11.28
CA HIS A 307 -28.40 -0.02 -11.10
C HIS A 307 -27.71 0.09 -9.74
N LEU A 308 -26.51 0.65 -9.68
CA LEU A 308 -25.78 0.78 -8.41
C LEU A 308 -26.35 1.88 -7.51
N GLY A 309 -26.77 3.01 -8.07
CA GLY A 309 -27.35 4.12 -7.31
C GLY A 309 -26.40 4.66 -6.24
N ASP A 310 -26.93 5.39 -5.26
CA ASP A 310 -26.12 6.14 -4.30
C ASP A 310 -25.25 5.25 -3.38
N LYS A 311 -25.72 4.04 -3.07
CA LYS A 311 -25.03 3.11 -2.15
C LYS A 311 -24.29 1.99 -2.87
N GLY A 312 -24.48 1.82 -4.18
CA GLY A 312 -23.95 0.65 -4.88
C GLY A 312 -22.44 0.64 -4.97
N LYS A 313 -21.79 1.81 -5.00
CA LYS A 313 -20.32 1.88 -4.88
C LYS A 313 -19.86 1.31 -3.54
N LEU A 314 -20.43 1.77 -2.43
CA LEU A 314 -20.11 1.28 -1.09
C LEU A 314 -20.36 -0.23 -0.96
N SER A 315 -21.52 -0.73 -1.42
CA SER A 315 -21.80 -2.17 -1.41
C SER A 315 -20.78 -2.96 -2.23
N SER A 316 -20.35 -2.44 -3.39
CA SER A 316 -19.33 -3.10 -4.22
C SER A 316 -17.96 -3.18 -3.54
N VAL A 317 -17.58 -2.14 -2.81
CA VAL A 317 -16.35 -2.13 -2.00
C VAL A 317 -16.46 -3.11 -0.85
N ILE A 318 -17.61 -3.19 -0.16
CA ILE A 318 -17.86 -4.18 0.90
C ILE A 318 -17.78 -5.61 0.34
N ASP A 319 -18.45 -5.89 -0.78
CA ASP A 319 -18.40 -7.19 -1.46
C ASP A 319 -16.96 -7.57 -1.84
N PHE A 320 -16.14 -6.60 -2.22
CA PHE A 320 -14.72 -6.82 -2.48
C PHE A 320 -13.92 -7.10 -1.21
N CYS A 321 -14.16 -6.33 -0.15
CA CYS A 321 -13.51 -6.51 1.14
C CYS A 321 -13.75 -7.92 1.70
N GLU A 322 -15.00 -8.40 1.63
CA GLU A 322 -15.36 -9.77 2.00
C GLU A 322 -14.61 -10.83 1.17
N PHE A 323 -14.56 -10.63 -0.15
CA PHE A 323 -13.83 -11.52 -1.06
C PHE A 323 -12.33 -11.60 -0.74
N CYS A 324 -11.71 -10.48 -0.40
CA CYS A 324 -10.29 -10.40 -0.07
C CYS A 324 -9.94 -10.64 1.41
N LYS A 325 -10.94 -10.78 2.28
CA LYS A 325 -10.78 -10.88 3.74
C LYS A 325 -10.01 -9.68 4.33
N ILE A 326 -10.36 -8.49 3.87
CA ILE A 326 -9.86 -7.22 4.41
C ILE A 326 -11.04 -6.42 4.95
N SER A 327 -10.77 -5.46 5.83
CA SER A 327 -11.78 -4.53 6.34
C SER A 327 -11.81 -3.25 5.50
N ILE A 328 -12.95 -2.56 5.48
CA ILE A 328 -13.13 -1.35 4.67
C ILE A 328 -12.24 -0.18 5.14
N ASP A 329 -11.89 -0.13 6.42
CA ASP A 329 -10.89 0.80 6.96
C ASP A 329 -9.46 0.50 6.49
N GLU A 330 -9.22 -0.63 5.83
CA GLU A 330 -7.96 -0.97 5.15
C GLU A 330 -7.98 -0.58 3.66
N VAL A 331 -9.03 0.12 3.20
CA VAL A 331 -9.18 0.59 1.81
C VAL A 331 -8.84 2.08 1.71
N ILE A 332 -8.08 2.44 0.67
CA ILE A 332 -7.95 3.83 0.21
C ILE A 332 -8.88 4.02 -0.98
N SER A 333 -9.79 4.99 -0.92
CA SER A 333 -10.73 5.29 -2.01
C SER A 333 -10.36 6.58 -2.75
N ILE A 334 -10.42 6.55 -4.07
CA ILE A 334 -10.04 7.64 -4.96
C ILE A 334 -11.20 7.93 -5.90
N GLY A 335 -11.66 9.18 -5.92
CA GLY A 335 -12.81 9.60 -6.70
C GLY A 335 -12.91 11.11 -6.87
N ASP A 336 -13.86 11.57 -7.69
CA ASP A 336 -13.97 12.96 -8.12
C ASP A 336 -15.30 13.62 -7.71
N SER A 337 -16.33 12.83 -7.39
CA SER A 337 -17.71 13.31 -7.38
C SER A 337 -18.49 12.90 -6.13
N ALA A 338 -19.71 13.42 -6.02
CA ALA A 338 -20.60 13.10 -4.91
C ALA A 338 -20.96 11.60 -4.83
N SER A 339 -20.82 10.86 -5.93
CA SER A 339 -21.06 9.41 -5.96
C SER A 339 -20.09 8.62 -5.08
N ASP A 340 -18.92 9.20 -4.76
CA ASP A 340 -17.87 8.55 -3.97
C ASP A 340 -18.00 8.82 -2.47
N LEU A 341 -18.86 9.75 -2.06
CA LEU A 341 -18.96 10.23 -0.67
C LEU A 341 -19.28 9.12 0.32
N GLU A 342 -20.15 8.18 -0.04
CA GLU A 342 -20.47 7.07 0.85
C GLU A 342 -19.29 6.12 1.01
N VAL A 343 -18.46 5.93 -0.02
CA VAL A 343 -17.21 5.16 0.11
C VAL A 343 -16.21 5.93 0.97
N PHE A 344 -16.02 7.23 0.73
CA PHE A 344 -15.05 8.07 1.45
C PHE A 344 -15.31 8.11 2.96
N LYS A 345 -16.58 8.07 3.38
CA LYS A 345 -16.95 8.07 4.80
C LYS A 345 -16.59 6.77 5.53
N HIS A 346 -16.44 5.67 4.81
CA HIS A 346 -16.25 4.33 5.39
C HIS A 346 -14.86 3.76 5.11
N SER A 347 -14.20 4.17 4.02
CA SER A 347 -12.82 3.80 3.72
C SER A 347 -11.88 4.42 4.75
N GLY A 348 -10.74 3.78 5.00
CA GLY A 348 -9.80 4.28 6.01
C GLY A 348 -8.98 5.48 5.56
N LYS A 349 -9.00 5.78 4.26
CA LYS A 349 -8.48 7.01 3.67
C LYS A 349 -9.18 7.31 2.34
N SER A 350 -9.39 8.59 2.07
CA SER A 350 -10.01 9.10 0.86
C SER A 350 -9.13 10.14 0.16
N ILE A 351 -9.07 10.08 -1.17
CA ILE A 351 -8.33 11.02 -2.01
C ILE A 351 -9.29 11.54 -3.08
N ALA A 352 -9.59 12.83 -3.02
CA ALA A 352 -10.35 13.51 -4.06
C ALA A 352 -9.41 13.97 -5.18
N ILE A 353 -9.65 13.52 -6.42
CA ILE A 353 -8.84 13.85 -7.60
C ILE A 353 -9.67 14.61 -8.63
N ASN A 354 -9.15 15.74 -9.14
CA ASN A 354 -9.83 16.60 -10.14
C ASN A 354 -11.31 16.84 -9.83
N TYR A 355 -11.59 17.13 -8.57
CA TYR A 355 -12.86 16.85 -7.94
C TYR A 355 -13.87 17.98 -8.07
N SER A 356 -15.15 17.61 -8.01
CA SER A 356 -16.25 18.55 -7.96
C SER A 356 -16.27 19.34 -6.63
N LYS A 357 -16.86 20.54 -6.67
CA LYS A 357 -17.09 21.37 -5.46
C LYS A 357 -17.85 20.64 -4.35
N LYS A 358 -18.64 19.61 -4.69
CA LYS A 358 -19.40 18.81 -3.73
C LYS A 358 -18.50 17.97 -2.80
N LEU A 359 -17.25 17.71 -3.17
CA LEU A 359 -16.25 16.96 -2.37
C LEU A 359 -15.37 17.82 -1.46
N VAL A 360 -15.38 19.14 -1.59
CA VAL A 360 -14.55 20.04 -0.76
C VAL A 360 -14.90 19.86 0.73
N GLY A 361 -13.89 19.61 1.57
CA GLY A 361 -14.01 19.35 3.00
C GLY A 361 -14.55 17.96 3.40
N LYS A 362 -14.64 17.01 2.47
CA LYS A 362 -15.20 15.65 2.66
C LYS A 362 -14.25 14.51 2.28
N ALA A 363 -12.97 14.78 2.03
CA ALA A 363 -11.93 13.80 1.75
C ALA A 363 -10.67 14.11 2.58
N ASP A 364 -9.83 13.11 2.81
CA ASP A 364 -8.60 13.26 3.62
C ASP A 364 -7.48 13.95 2.86
N ALA A 365 -7.45 13.79 1.53
CA ALA A 365 -6.49 14.42 0.65
C ALA A 365 -7.16 14.92 -0.64
N TYR A 366 -6.55 15.94 -1.24
CA TYR A 366 -7.04 16.60 -2.45
C TYR A 366 -5.91 16.79 -3.44
N ILE A 367 -6.18 16.52 -4.71
CA ILE A 367 -5.21 16.75 -5.78
C ILE A 367 -5.91 17.12 -7.10
N GLU A 368 -5.33 18.07 -7.82
CA GLU A 368 -5.67 18.36 -9.21
C GLU A 368 -4.44 18.01 -10.06
N THR A 369 -4.58 17.05 -10.98
CA THR A 369 -3.46 16.56 -11.80
C THR A 369 -3.95 15.83 -13.05
N GLU A 370 -3.12 15.83 -14.10
CA GLU A 370 -3.30 14.97 -15.29
C GLU A 370 -2.40 13.73 -15.25
N ASN A 371 -1.54 13.59 -14.24
CA ASN A 371 -0.63 12.47 -14.02
C ASN A 371 -1.00 11.72 -12.75
N LEU A 372 -1.49 10.49 -12.90
CA LEU A 372 -1.94 9.68 -11.77
C LEU A 372 -0.81 9.35 -10.81
N GLU A 373 0.46 9.37 -11.24
CA GLU A 373 1.61 9.09 -10.38
C GLU A 373 1.67 9.99 -9.13
N GLU A 374 1.19 11.23 -9.24
CA GLU A 374 1.21 12.17 -8.12
C GLU A 374 0.33 11.77 -6.94
N ILE A 375 -0.60 10.82 -7.11
CA ILE A 375 -1.37 10.28 -5.98
C ILE A 375 -0.49 9.44 -5.05
N LEU A 376 0.61 8.90 -5.55
CA LEU A 376 1.43 7.94 -4.82
C LEU A 376 1.96 8.53 -3.52
N LYS A 377 2.29 9.83 -3.49
CA LYS A 377 2.73 10.54 -2.27
C LYS A 377 1.71 10.47 -1.11
N PHE A 378 0.45 10.17 -1.40
CA PHE A 378 -0.59 9.98 -0.39
C PHE A 378 -0.80 8.51 -0.01
N ILE A 379 -0.21 7.57 -0.74
CA ILE A 379 -0.46 6.12 -0.61
C ILE A 379 0.80 5.39 -0.14
N ILE A 380 1.94 5.69 -0.75
CA ILE A 380 3.25 5.10 -0.52
C ILE A 380 4.21 6.26 -0.26
N THR A 381 4.99 6.20 0.81
CA THR A 381 6.15 7.09 0.97
C THR A 381 7.33 6.37 0.32
N ASP A 382 7.98 7.05 -0.64
CA ASP A 382 9.12 6.49 -1.37
C ASP A 382 10.34 6.27 -0.46
#